data_AF-A0A543J125-F1
#
_entry.id   AF-A0A543J125-F1
#
_cell.length_a   1.000
_cell.length_b   1.000
_cell.length_c   1.000
_cell.angle_alpha   90.00
_cell.angle_beta   90.00
_cell.angle_gamma   90.00
#
_symmetry.space_group_name_H-M   'P 1'
#
loop_
_entity.id
_entity.type
_entity.pdbx_description
1 polymer ?
#
loop_
_entity_poly.entity_id
_entity_poly.type
_entity_poly.pdbx_seq_one_letter_code
_entity_poly.pdbx_strand_id
1 'polypeptide(L)'
;MATFRGGTPPAGREVLTDTNPYGSRTLVVEGDEASSVAYLCDPHGVVHGAVWLANHIPAPETVDLRRLNAGLPPVMPRGGTRHPAGRPPLDPARLEVLWFEEGDGVALFEDGELLAVIPGWADMEHGLPGYARDAIGETPFAWPLEEAMEGLGPRVARARAYWAWRRTEGAWESYLRYVLAHLDATVGPAGRYWDVSEGGLPTVGVTERPAVPGRDYAVLSTVGMSCQRMPQVEQYIDRPDAYARVELAFATRGDPRDAARLFLWLARYPWRSVTWLGHGHTARWYHDRAGFPVPGGYSGVLMLTGLGHLPDPSGLVFGGDSVRWLWLVPVTDAELGTAGHDLDGLAWRVARRLPV
;
A
#
# COMPACT_ATOMS: atom_id res chain seq x y z
N MET A 1 15.31 -23.86 -10.53
CA MET A 1 14.06 -23.49 -11.23
C MET A 1 14.36 -22.21 -12.00
N ALA A 2 14.02 -22.12 -13.29
CA ALA A 2 14.28 -20.92 -14.07
C ALA A 2 13.13 -19.91 -13.84
N THR A 3 13.37 -18.89 -13.03
CA THR A 3 12.44 -17.79 -12.75
C THR A 3 12.89 -16.53 -13.49
N PHE A 4 12.04 -15.50 -13.53
CA PHE A 4 12.53 -14.16 -13.88
C PHE A 4 13.65 -13.78 -12.90
N ARG A 5 14.76 -13.23 -13.39
CA ARG A 5 15.77 -12.66 -12.48
C ARG A 5 15.20 -11.37 -11.89
N GLY A 6 15.26 -11.23 -10.56
CA GLY A 6 15.11 -9.92 -9.92
C GLY A 6 16.17 -8.96 -10.46
N GLY A 7 15.79 -7.73 -10.80
CA GLY A 7 16.67 -6.74 -11.44
C GLY A 7 15.90 -5.71 -12.26
N THR A 8 16.63 -4.92 -13.06
CA THR A 8 16.06 -3.97 -14.03
C THR A 8 15.35 -4.72 -15.18
N PRO A 9 14.24 -4.19 -15.72
CA PRO A 9 13.56 -4.80 -16.86
C PRO A 9 14.52 -5.03 -18.04
N PRO A 10 14.37 -6.14 -18.77
CA PRO A 10 15.23 -6.47 -19.91
C PRO A 10 14.97 -5.60 -21.14
N ALA A 11 15.81 -5.74 -22.17
CA ALA A 11 15.78 -4.90 -23.38
C ALA A 11 14.63 -5.23 -24.37
N GLY A 12 13.40 -5.41 -23.88
CA GLY A 12 12.18 -5.51 -24.70
C GLY A 12 11.72 -4.13 -25.21
N ARG A 13 10.76 -4.10 -26.14
CA ARG A 13 10.09 -2.85 -26.51
C ARG A 13 9.02 -2.56 -25.46
N GLU A 14 9.08 -1.39 -24.84
CA GLU A 14 8.02 -0.91 -23.96
C GLU A 14 6.69 -0.78 -24.75
N VAL A 15 5.67 -1.48 -24.27
CA VAL A 15 4.31 -1.48 -24.82
C VAL A 15 3.43 -0.50 -24.04
N LEU A 16 3.55 -0.49 -22.72
CA LEU A 16 2.78 0.35 -21.82
C LEU A 16 3.57 0.58 -20.53
N THR A 17 3.50 1.79 -19.99
CA THR A 17 4.01 2.12 -18.66
C THR A 17 2.98 2.95 -17.91
N ASP A 18 2.73 2.61 -16.65
CA ASP A 18 1.78 3.31 -15.79
C ASP A 18 2.27 3.31 -14.34
N THR A 19 2.25 4.47 -13.69
CA THR A 19 2.72 4.62 -12.30
C THR A 19 1.53 4.67 -11.35
N ASN A 20 1.61 3.95 -10.24
CA ASN A 20 0.54 3.94 -9.25
C ASN A 20 0.27 5.37 -8.71
N PRO A 21 -0.92 5.63 -8.16
CA PRO A 21 -1.27 6.98 -7.72
C PRO A 21 -0.44 7.50 -6.53
N TYR A 22 0.34 6.63 -5.87
CA TYR A 22 1.22 6.97 -4.74
C TYR A 22 2.68 7.20 -5.13
N GLY A 23 3.04 6.97 -6.40
CA GLY A 23 4.41 7.08 -6.92
C GLY A 23 5.38 6.01 -6.44
N SER A 24 4.89 4.90 -5.87
CA SER A 24 5.73 3.86 -5.24
C SER A 24 5.89 2.60 -6.08
N ARG A 25 5.07 2.43 -7.11
CA ARG A 25 5.16 1.30 -8.05
C ARG A 25 4.87 1.75 -9.47
N THR A 26 5.49 1.10 -10.43
CA THR A 26 5.27 1.28 -11.87
C THR A 26 5.00 -0.07 -12.51
N LEU A 27 3.90 -0.18 -13.25
CA LEU A 27 3.65 -1.29 -14.15
C LEU A 27 4.38 -1.01 -15.46
N VAL A 28 5.22 -1.94 -15.88
CA VAL A 28 5.89 -1.91 -17.20
C VAL A 28 5.46 -3.15 -17.97
N VAL A 29 4.81 -2.96 -19.11
CA VAL A 29 4.52 -4.03 -20.06
C VAL A 29 5.55 -3.97 -21.16
N GLU A 30 6.31 -5.06 -21.31
CA GLU A 30 7.29 -5.22 -22.36
C GLU A 30 6.86 -6.31 -23.32
N GLY A 31 7.22 -6.15 -24.58
CA GLY A 31 7.04 -7.18 -25.58
C GLY A 31 8.08 -7.10 -26.69
N ASP A 32 8.26 -8.22 -27.37
CA ASP A 32 8.97 -8.29 -28.64
C ASP A 32 8.18 -9.12 -29.65
N GLU A 33 8.81 -9.54 -30.74
CA GLU A 33 8.17 -10.37 -31.75
C GLU A 33 7.78 -11.77 -31.25
N ALA A 34 8.29 -12.22 -30.09
CA ALA A 34 8.10 -13.57 -29.59
C ALA A 34 7.16 -13.66 -28.39
N SER A 35 7.12 -12.67 -27.49
CA SER A 35 6.28 -12.73 -26.28
C SER A 35 6.13 -11.37 -25.59
N SER A 36 5.11 -11.24 -24.73
CA SER A 36 4.88 -10.10 -23.85
C SER A 36 4.82 -10.49 -22.36
N VAL A 37 5.31 -9.61 -21.49
CA VAL A 37 5.39 -9.76 -20.04
C VAL A 37 5.04 -8.43 -19.37
N ALA A 38 4.42 -8.49 -18.19
CA ALA A 38 4.26 -7.35 -17.31
C ALA A 38 5.18 -7.47 -16.08
N TYR A 39 5.76 -6.35 -15.68
CA TYR A 39 6.60 -6.20 -14.50
C TYR A 39 6.02 -5.14 -13.57
N LEU A 40 6.07 -5.41 -12.27
CA LEU A 40 5.78 -4.46 -11.21
C LEU A 40 7.10 -4.00 -10.60
N CYS A 41 7.48 -2.75 -10.88
CA CYS A 41 8.76 -2.18 -10.50
C CYS A 41 8.61 -1.15 -9.38
N ASP A 42 9.64 -0.97 -8.57
CA ASP A 42 9.77 0.21 -7.69
C ASP A 42 10.34 1.43 -8.45
N PRO A 43 10.44 2.62 -7.82
CA PRO A 43 10.94 3.83 -8.47
C PRO A 43 12.41 3.76 -8.90
N HIS A 44 13.18 2.77 -8.43
CA HIS A 44 14.56 2.52 -8.83
C HIS A 44 14.65 1.47 -9.96
N GLY A 45 13.53 0.96 -10.43
CA GLY A 45 13.45 -0.04 -11.50
C GLY A 45 13.69 -1.47 -11.02
N VAL A 46 13.65 -1.75 -9.72
CA VAL A 46 13.75 -3.12 -9.21
C VAL A 46 12.39 -3.81 -9.40
N VAL A 47 12.40 -4.98 -10.05
CA VAL A 47 11.21 -5.82 -10.24
C VAL A 47 10.85 -6.54 -8.94
N HIS A 48 9.64 -6.29 -8.43
CA HIS A 48 9.04 -6.96 -7.27
C HIS A 48 8.09 -8.09 -7.68
N GLY A 49 7.41 -7.95 -8.83
CA GLY A 49 6.52 -8.97 -9.38
C GLY A 49 6.57 -9.00 -10.90
N ALA A 50 6.29 -10.16 -11.49
CA ALA A 50 6.23 -10.31 -12.94
C ALA A 50 5.18 -11.35 -13.35
N VAL A 51 4.64 -11.20 -14.55
CA VAL A 51 3.69 -12.16 -15.12
C VAL A 51 3.80 -12.21 -16.63
N TRP A 52 3.90 -13.42 -17.19
CA TRP A 52 3.80 -13.64 -18.62
C TRP A 52 2.37 -13.34 -19.12
N LEU A 53 2.26 -12.64 -20.26
CA LEU A 53 0.97 -12.24 -20.83
C LEU A 53 0.58 -13.04 -22.08
N ALA A 54 1.54 -13.25 -22.98
CA ALA A 54 1.27 -13.87 -24.28
C ALA A 54 2.54 -14.36 -24.99
N ASN A 55 2.38 -15.38 -25.81
CA ASN A 55 3.32 -15.75 -26.87
C ASN A 55 2.84 -15.16 -28.19
N HIS A 56 3.76 -14.70 -29.02
CA HIS A 56 3.51 -14.17 -30.37
C HIS A 56 4.03 -15.08 -31.47
N ILE A 57 4.74 -16.13 -31.09
CA ILE A 57 5.21 -17.23 -31.95
C ILE A 57 4.67 -18.57 -31.44
N PRO A 58 4.80 -19.65 -32.24
CA PRO A 58 4.51 -21.00 -31.77
C PRO A 58 5.28 -21.34 -30.49
N ALA A 59 4.56 -21.87 -29.51
CA ALA A 59 5.10 -22.21 -28.20
C ALA A 59 6.13 -23.37 -28.30
N PRO A 60 7.32 -23.25 -27.71
CA PRO A 60 8.31 -24.32 -27.68
C PRO A 60 7.84 -25.46 -26.75
N GLU A 61 8.41 -26.65 -26.91
CA GLU A 61 8.12 -27.78 -26.00
C GLU A 61 8.70 -27.55 -24.59
N THR A 62 9.82 -26.83 -24.49
CA THR A 62 10.52 -26.56 -23.23
C THR A 62 10.96 -25.11 -23.14
N VAL A 63 11.32 -24.67 -21.93
CA VAL A 63 11.79 -23.31 -21.66
C VAL A 63 13.09 -23.03 -22.42
N ASP A 64 13.11 -21.91 -23.16
CA ASP A 64 14.34 -21.41 -23.80
C ASP A 64 15.22 -20.66 -22.78
N LEU A 65 16.17 -21.39 -22.21
CA LEU A 65 17.15 -20.83 -21.26
C LEU A 65 18.07 -19.78 -21.88
N ARG A 66 18.31 -19.81 -23.20
CA ARG A 66 19.18 -18.80 -23.84
C ARG A 66 18.50 -17.45 -23.82
N ARG A 67 17.20 -17.43 -24.13
CA ARG A 67 16.38 -16.22 -24.11
C ARG A 67 16.29 -15.62 -22.71
N LEU A 68 16.00 -16.45 -21.71
CA LEU A 68 16.01 -16.03 -20.30
C LEU A 68 17.36 -15.47 -19.85
N ASN A 69 18.46 -16.12 -20.19
CA ASN A 69 19.81 -15.66 -19.81
C ASN A 69 20.22 -14.36 -20.52
N ALA A 70 19.62 -14.06 -21.68
CA ALA A 70 19.78 -12.80 -22.39
C ALA A 70 18.85 -11.70 -21.84
N GLY A 71 18.07 -11.99 -20.80
CA GLY A 71 17.09 -11.09 -20.21
C GLY A 71 15.76 -11.04 -20.96
N LEU A 72 15.68 -11.42 -22.23
CA LEU A 72 14.48 -11.24 -23.07
C LEU A 72 13.21 -11.86 -22.46
N PRO A 73 12.01 -11.29 -22.73
CA PRO A 73 10.74 -11.80 -22.23
C PRO A 73 10.58 -13.32 -22.50
N PRO A 74 10.27 -14.18 -21.51
CA PRO A 74 10.10 -15.61 -21.74
C PRO A 74 8.96 -15.96 -22.69
N VAL A 75 9.17 -17.00 -23.50
CA VAL A 75 8.11 -17.66 -24.26
C VAL A 75 7.60 -18.85 -23.43
N MET A 76 6.31 -18.87 -23.14
CA MET A 76 5.67 -19.95 -22.38
C MET A 76 5.72 -21.27 -23.18
N PRO A 77 6.13 -22.40 -22.57
CA PRO A 77 6.09 -23.69 -23.25
C PRO A 77 4.67 -24.14 -23.62
N ARG A 78 4.54 -25.04 -24.61
CA ARG A 78 3.26 -25.49 -25.18
C ARG A 78 2.25 -25.94 -24.13
N GLY A 79 2.69 -26.66 -23.10
CA GLY A 79 1.82 -27.14 -22.01
C GLY A 79 1.32 -26.04 -21.06
N GLY A 80 1.93 -24.85 -21.09
CA GLY A 80 1.64 -23.75 -20.16
C GLY A 80 0.79 -22.62 -20.75
N THR A 81 0.33 -22.73 -22.01
CA THR A 81 -0.41 -21.65 -22.69
C THR A 81 -1.65 -22.16 -23.42
N ARG A 82 -2.72 -21.36 -23.38
CA ARG A 82 -3.96 -21.58 -24.15
C ARG A 82 -3.81 -21.31 -25.64
N HIS A 83 -2.75 -20.61 -26.04
CA HIS A 83 -2.48 -20.22 -27.43
C HIS A 83 -1.15 -20.82 -27.91
N PRO A 84 -1.05 -22.14 -28.12
CA PRO A 84 0.21 -22.79 -28.49
C PRO A 84 0.73 -22.39 -29.88
N ALA A 85 -0.11 -21.81 -30.74
CA ALA A 85 0.29 -21.23 -32.02
C ALA A 85 0.80 -19.78 -31.90
N GLY A 86 0.71 -19.18 -30.71
CA GLY A 86 0.88 -17.75 -30.48
C GLY A 86 -0.38 -16.95 -30.82
N ARG A 87 -0.39 -15.68 -30.41
CA ARG A 87 -1.40 -14.68 -30.77
C ARG A 87 -0.73 -13.36 -31.18
N PRO A 88 -1.38 -12.45 -31.92
CA PRO A 88 -0.77 -11.17 -32.29
C PRO A 88 -0.19 -10.40 -31.10
N PRO A 89 0.86 -9.58 -31.31
CA PRO A 89 1.39 -8.67 -30.28
C PRO A 89 0.31 -7.82 -29.63
N LEU A 90 0.48 -7.52 -28.34
CA LEU A 90 -0.44 -6.66 -27.60
C LEU A 90 -0.48 -5.26 -28.22
N ASP A 91 -1.69 -4.72 -28.36
CA ASP A 91 -1.90 -3.35 -28.82
C ASP A 91 -2.07 -2.44 -27.59
N PRO A 92 -1.18 -1.47 -27.35
CA PRO A 92 -1.29 -0.54 -26.22
C PRO A 92 -2.64 0.17 -26.14
N ALA A 93 -3.29 0.44 -27.27
CA ALA A 93 -4.57 1.14 -27.31
C ALA A 93 -5.75 0.33 -26.75
N ARG A 94 -5.57 -1.00 -26.61
CA ARG A 94 -6.57 -1.94 -26.08
C ARG A 94 -6.32 -2.30 -24.61
N LEU A 95 -5.23 -1.80 -24.02
CA LEU A 95 -4.85 -2.10 -22.64
C LEU A 95 -5.40 -1.05 -21.66
N GLU A 96 -5.90 -1.51 -20.51
CA GLU A 96 -6.30 -0.66 -19.39
C GLU A 96 -5.65 -1.15 -18.10
N VAL A 97 -5.09 -0.22 -17.32
CA VAL A 97 -4.48 -0.48 -16.02
C VAL A 97 -5.45 -0.15 -14.89
N LEU A 98 -5.56 -1.06 -13.93
CA LEU A 98 -6.29 -0.85 -12.69
C LEU A 98 -5.41 -1.20 -11.49
N TRP A 99 -4.94 -0.18 -10.79
CA TRP A 99 -4.25 -0.35 -9.51
C TRP A 99 -5.21 -0.81 -8.42
N PHE A 100 -4.75 -1.68 -7.53
CA PHE A 100 -5.45 -1.95 -6.28
C PHE A 100 -5.44 -0.69 -5.39
N GLU A 101 -6.40 -0.61 -4.46
CA GLU A 101 -6.57 0.54 -3.58
C GLU A 101 -5.30 0.78 -2.73
N GLU A 102 -4.67 -0.31 -2.30
CA GLU A 102 -3.42 -0.34 -1.57
C GLU A 102 -2.24 0.20 -2.39
N GLY A 103 -2.32 0.12 -3.72
CA GLY A 103 -1.29 0.58 -4.66
C GLY A 103 -0.10 -0.37 -4.83
N ASP A 104 -0.10 -1.52 -4.17
CA ASP A 104 0.97 -2.52 -4.24
C ASP A 104 0.65 -3.70 -5.17
N GLY A 105 -0.58 -3.79 -5.69
CA GLY A 105 -0.98 -4.73 -6.72
C GLY A 105 -1.67 -4.04 -7.91
N VAL A 106 -1.68 -4.71 -9.06
CA VAL A 106 -2.20 -4.17 -10.31
C VAL A 106 -2.89 -5.24 -11.17
N ALA A 107 -4.00 -4.86 -11.78
CA ALA A 107 -4.72 -5.63 -12.79
C ALA A 107 -4.55 -4.96 -14.16
N LEU A 108 -4.35 -5.78 -15.19
CA LEU A 108 -4.24 -5.37 -16.59
C LEU A 108 -5.41 -5.97 -17.37
N PHE A 109 -6.09 -5.14 -18.15
CA PHE A 109 -7.20 -5.55 -19.00
C PHE A 109 -6.81 -5.42 -20.48
N GLU A 110 -7.42 -6.25 -21.32
CA GLU A 110 -7.36 -6.17 -22.78
C GLU A 110 -8.80 -6.18 -23.30
N ASP A 111 -9.22 -5.11 -23.98
CA ASP A 111 -10.61 -4.90 -24.45
C ASP A 111 -11.68 -5.02 -23.35
N GLY A 112 -11.35 -4.57 -22.15
CA GLY A 112 -12.26 -4.63 -21.00
C GLY A 112 -12.31 -6.00 -20.31
N GLU A 113 -11.65 -7.03 -20.85
CA GLU A 113 -11.52 -8.34 -20.22
C GLU A 113 -10.22 -8.43 -19.41
N LEU A 114 -10.29 -9.05 -18.22
CA LEU A 114 -9.12 -9.15 -17.34
C LEU A 114 -8.05 -10.05 -17.99
N LEU A 115 -6.89 -9.47 -18.29
CA LEU A 115 -5.77 -10.15 -18.94
C LEU A 115 -4.82 -10.76 -17.90
N ALA A 116 -4.44 -9.98 -16.88
CA ALA A 116 -3.51 -10.42 -15.86
C ALA A 116 -3.65 -9.64 -14.55
N VAL A 117 -3.13 -10.22 -13.46
CA VAL A 117 -3.03 -9.58 -12.15
C VAL A 117 -1.65 -9.86 -11.56
N ILE A 118 -0.94 -8.81 -11.14
CA ILE A 118 0.23 -8.91 -10.27
C ILE A 118 -0.22 -8.44 -8.88
N PRO A 119 -0.52 -9.34 -7.93
CA PRO A 119 -0.94 -8.94 -6.60
C PRO A 119 0.23 -8.41 -5.77
N GLY A 120 -0.06 -7.72 -4.66
CA GLY A 120 0.98 -7.17 -3.78
C GLY A 120 1.84 -8.21 -3.06
N TRP A 121 1.43 -9.48 -3.09
CA TRP A 121 2.17 -10.64 -2.57
C TRP A 121 2.91 -11.43 -3.66
N ALA A 122 2.92 -10.96 -4.91
CA ALA A 122 3.78 -11.54 -5.94
C ALA A 122 5.24 -11.38 -5.50
N ASP A 123 6.01 -12.46 -5.65
CA ASP A 123 7.37 -12.53 -5.16
C ASP A 123 8.21 -13.43 -6.08
N MET A 124 9.08 -12.79 -6.86
CA MET A 124 9.90 -13.49 -7.84
C MET A 124 11.03 -14.31 -7.21
N GLU A 125 11.47 -13.96 -5.99
CA GLU A 125 12.51 -14.70 -5.27
C GLU A 125 11.96 -16.03 -4.73
N HIS A 126 10.70 -16.02 -4.29
CA HIS A 126 10.00 -17.21 -3.79
C HIS A 126 9.22 -17.98 -4.88
N GLY A 127 9.32 -17.54 -6.14
CA GLY A 127 8.68 -18.23 -7.27
C GLY A 127 7.16 -18.08 -7.32
N LEU A 128 6.64 -16.94 -6.84
CA LEU A 128 5.23 -16.57 -6.84
C LEU A 128 5.00 -15.51 -7.94
N PRO A 129 4.81 -15.91 -9.20
CA PRO A 129 4.51 -14.96 -10.28
C PRO A 129 3.09 -14.40 -10.14
N GLY A 130 2.74 -13.44 -11.00
CA GLY A 130 1.36 -13.04 -11.17
C GLY A 130 0.51 -14.09 -11.91
N TYR A 131 -0.75 -13.72 -12.11
CA TYR A 131 -1.79 -14.55 -12.69
C TYR A 131 -2.15 -14.05 -14.09
N ALA A 132 -2.25 -14.94 -15.07
CA ALA A 132 -2.55 -14.60 -16.46
C ALA A 132 -3.73 -15.38 -17.00
N ARG A 133 -4.58 -14.72 -17.78
CA ARG A 133 -5.76 -15.30 -18.43
C ARG A 133 -5.40 -16.48 -19.33
N ASP A 134 -4.28 -16.40 -20.02
CA ASP A 134 -3.91 -17.38 -21.05
C ASP A 134 -2.94 -18.47 -20.53
N ALA A 135 -2.61 -18.47 -19.24
CA ALA A 135 -1.75 -19.48 -18.63
C ALA A 135 -2.50 -20.80 -18.35
N ILE A 136 -1.77 -21.91 -18.40
CA ILE A 136 -2.24 -23.26 -18.04
C ILE A 136 -1.27 -23.85 -17.01
N GLY A 137 -1.81 -24.29 -15.87
CA GLY A 137 -1.03 -24.83 -14.76
C GLY A 137 -0.11 -23.78 -14.11
N GLU A 138 0.43 -24.14 -12.95
CA GLU A 138 1.40 -23.31 -12.24
C GLU A 138 2.77 -23.42 -12.91
N THR A 139 3.21 -22.32 -13.52
CA THR A 139 4.53 -22.22 -14.14
C THR A 139 5.39 -21.17 -13.43
N PRO A 140 6.71 -21.17 -13.63
CA PRO A 140 7.57 -20.09 -13.12
C PRO A 140 7.28 -18.69 -13.69
N PHE A 141 6.46 -18.58 -14.74
CA PHE A 141 6.22 -17.30 -15.44
C PHE A 141 4.84 -16.71 -15.19
N ALA A 142 3.84 -17.55 -14.95
CA ALA A 142 2.47 -17.15 -14.64
C ALA A 142 1.70 -18.34 -14.08
N TRP A 143 0.72 -18.03 -13.24
CA TRP A 143 -0.31 -18.97 -12.80
C TRP A 143 -1.65 -18.69 -13.51
N PRO A 144 -2.57 -19.66 -13.60
CA PRO A 144 -3.84 -19.48 -14.29
C PRO A 144 -4.73 -18.50 -13.53
N LEU A 145 -5.15 -17.42 -14.21
CA LEU A 145 -6.01 -16.42 -13.59
C LEU A 145 -7.37 -16.98 -13.17
N GLU A 146 -7.93 -17.92 -13.93
CA GLU A 146 -9.26 -18.49 -13.66
C GLU A 146 -9.33 -19.18 -12.28
N GLU A 147 -8.26 -19.85 -11.88
CA GLU A 147 -8.18 -20.61 -10.62
C GLU A 147 -8.11 -19.66 -9.41
N ALA A 148 -7.64 -18.42 -9.62
CA ALA A 148 -7.53 -17.41 -8.58
C ALA A 148 -8.71 -16.43 -8.53
N MET A 149 -9.70 -16.56 -9.42
CA MET A 149 -10.80 -15.58 -9.53
C MET A 149 -11.70 -15.52 -8.29
N GLU A 150 -11.80 -16.60 -7.50
CA GLU A 150 -12.54 -16.58 -6.23
C GLU A 150 -11.97 -15.52 -5.27
N GLY A 151 -10.64 -15.40 -5.18
CA GLY A 151 -9.96 -14.43 -4.33
C GLY A 151 -9.61 -13.09 -5.01
N LEU A 152 -9.32 -13.10 -6.32
CA LEU A 152 -8.90 -11.91 -7.06
C LEU A 152 -10.08 -11.12 -7.63
N GLY A 153 -11.16 -11.78 -8.05
CA GLY A 153 -12.34 -11.12 -8.61
C GLY A 153 -12.92 -10.03 -7.68
N PRO A 154 -13.19 -10.34 -6.40
CA PRO A 154 -13.64 -9.33 -5.44
C PRO A 154 -12.64 -8.18 -5.23
N ARG A 155 -11.33 -8.44 -5.26
CA ARG A 155 -10.29 -7.40 -5.13
C ARG A 155 -10.30 -6.45 -6.32
N VAL A 156 -10.35 -6.99 -7.54
CA VAL A 156 -10.43 -6.21 -8.78
C VAL A 156 -11.71 -5.36 -8.81
N ALA A 157 -12.86 -5.94 -8.43
CA ALA A 157 -14.13 -5.22 -8.36
C ALA A 157 -14.09 -4.08 -7.32
N ARG A 158 -13.52 -4.34 -6.14
CA ARG A 158 -13.33 -3.33 -5.08
C ARG A 158 -12.43 -2.19 -5.54
N ALA A 159 -11.30 -2.49 -6.17
CA ALA A 159 -10.39 -1.49 -6.72
C ALA A 159 -11.09 -0.59 -7.75
N ARG A 160 -11.84 -1.20 -8.69
CA ARG A 160 -12.60 -0.45 -9.70
C ARG A 160 -13.64 0.47 -9.05
N ALA A 161 -14.40 -0.03 -8.08
CA ALA A 161 -15.40 0.74 -7.35
C ALA A 161 -14.77 1.89 -6.55
N TYR A 162 -13.66 1.62 -5.87
CA TYR A 162 -12.93 2.61 -5.08
C TYR A 162 -12.42 3.77 -5.95
N TRP A 163 -11.75 3.48 -7.07
CA TRP A 163 -11.25 4.52 -7.96
C TRP A 163 -12.36 5.28 -8.70
N ALA A 164 -13.47 4.61 -9.02
CA ALA A 164 -14.66 5.29 -9.55
C ALA A 164 -15.25 6.27 -8.53
N TRP A 165 -15.39 5.85 -7.27
CA TRP A 165 -15.80 6.73 -6.18
C TRP A 165 -14.84 7.89 -6.00
N ARG A 166 -13.52 7.63 -5.96
CA ARG A 166 -12.49 8.66 -5.73
C ARG A 166 -12.47 9.75 -6.82
N ARG A 167 -12.85 9.40 -8.05
CA ARG A 167 -12.99 10.34 -9.17
C ARG A 167 -14.29 11.15 -9.15
N THR A 168 -15.25 10.80 -8.30
CA THR A 168 -16.50 11.54 -8.18
C THR A 168 -16.23 12.91 -7.56
N GLU A 169 -16.81 13.96 -8.16
CA GLU A 169 -16.72 15.32 -7.62
C GLU A 169 -17.27 15.38 -6.18
N GLY A 170 -16.54 16.01 -5.26
CA GLY A 170 -16.95 16.10 -3.86
C GLY A 170 -16.67 14.85 -3.01
N ALA A 171 -16.05 13.80 -3.56
CA ALA A 171 -15.80 12.55 -2.83
C ALA A 171 -14.91 12.77 -1.59
N TRP A 172 -13.84 13.56 -1.75
CA TRP A 172 -12.94 13.91 -0.65
C TRP A 172 -13.63 14.76 0.41
N GLU A 173 -14.37 15.79 0.02
CA GLU A 173 -15.08 16.69 0.91
C GLU A 173 -16.15 15.96 1.72
N SER A 174 -16.83 15.01 1.09
CA SER A 174 -17.82 14.15 1.73
C SER A 174 -17.16 13.23 2.76
N TYR A 175 -16.04 12.60 2.39
CA TYR A 175 -15.25 11.77 3.30
C TYR A 175 -14.71 12.59 4.50
N LEU A 176 -14.12 13.75 4.23
CA LEU A 176 -13.56 14.63 5.26
C LEU A 176 -14.64 15.05 6.26
N ARG A 177 -15.83 15.45 5.78
CA ARG A 177 -16.96 15.81 6.64
C ARG A 177 -17.43 14.64 7.50
N TYR A 178 -17.46 13.43 6.94
CA TYR A 178 -17.81 12.21 7.68
C TYR A 178 -16.84 11.96 8.85
N VAL A 179 -15.52 12.00 8.59
CA VAL A 179 -14.51 11.79 9.64
C VAL A 179 -14.51 12.91 10.68
N LEU A 180 -14.67 14.16 10.26
CA LEU A 180 -14.70 15.30 11.18
C LEU A 180 -15.91 15.24 12.11
N ALA A 181 -17.10 14.86 11.61
CA ALA A 181 -18.29 14.67 12.42
C ALA A 181 -18.15 13.51 13.43
N HIS A 182 -17.50 12.42 13.03
CA HIS A 182 -17.18 11.31 13.94
C HIS A 182 -16.26 11.77 15.08
N LEU A 183 -15.20 12.51 14.75
CA LEU A 183 -14.28 13.06 15.74
C LEU A 183 -14.93 14.12 16.64
N ASP A 184 -15.85 14.93 16.12
CA ASP A 184 -16.64 15.87 16.94
C ASP A 184 -17.44 15.12 18.03
N ALA A 185 -18.04 13.98 17.67
CA ALA A 185 -18.84 13.17 18.58
C ALA A 185 -18.00 12.36 19.59
N THR A 186 -16.81 11.90 19.21
CA THR A 186 -16.00 10.95 20.00
C THR A 186 -14.85 11.62 20.76
N VAL A 187 -14.30 12.72 20.25
CA VAL A 187 -13.10 13.38 20.82
C VAL A 187 -13.40 14.81 21.27
N GLY A 188 -14.21 15.55 20.51
CA GLY A 188 -14.67 16.90 20.85
C GLY A 188 -14.50 17.92 19.72
N PRO A 189 -14.76 19.21 20.01
CA PRO A 189 -14.91 20.25 19.00
C PRO A 189 -13.63 20.48 18.17
N ALA A 190 -13.81 20.93 16.94
CA ALA A 190 -12.71 21.22 16.02
C ALA A 190 -11.92 22.47 16.42
N GLY A 191 -10.60 22.38 16.26
CA GLY A 191 -9.67 23.49 16.28
C GLY A 191 -9.10 23.74 14.88
N ARG A 192 -7.77 23.65 14.75
CA ARG A 192 -7.07 23.87 13.48
C ARG A 192 -7.15 22.66 12.56
N TYR A 193 -6.96 22.92 11.26
CA TYR A 193 -6.81 21.93 10.22
C TYR A 193 -5.62 22.31 9.32
N TRP A 194 -4.82 21.32 8.93
CA TRP A 194 -3.71 21.47 8.01
C TRP A 194 -3.81 20.41 6.90
N ASP A 195 -3.57 20.81 5.66
CA ASP A 195 -3.37 19.87 4.56
C ASP A 195 -1.91 19.38 4.56
N VAL A 196 -1.71 18.06 4.52
CA VAL A 196 -0.38 17.41 4.50
C VAL A 196 -0.20 16.49 3.29
N SER A 197 -1.06 16.58 2.28
CA SER A 197 -1.07 15.73 1.09
C SER A 197 0.01 16.07 0.05
N GLU A 198 0.62 17.26 0.14
CA GLU A 198 1.52 17.85 -0.89
C GLU A 198 0.92 17.79 -2.31
N GLY A 199 -0.41 17.86 -2.44
CA GLY A 199 -1.10 17.87 -3.74
C GLY A 199 -1.22 16.51 -4.44
N GLY A 200 -0.83 15.41 -3.79
CA GLY A 200 -0.92 14.06 -4.34
C GLY A 200 -1.68 13.08 -3.43
N LEU A 201 -1.69 11.81 -3.82
CA LEU A 201 -2.19 10.74 -2.95
C LEU A 201 -1.09 10.22 -2.00
N PRO A 202 -1.47 9.72 -0.81
CA PRO A 202 -2.81 9.80 -0.23
C PRO A 202 -3.19 11.25 0.11
N THR A 203 -4.47 11.62 -0.10
CA THR A 203 -5.00 12.89 0.40
C THR A 203 -5.17 12.76 1.91
N VAL A 204 -4.42 13.56 2.67
CA VAL A 204 -4.45 13.53 4.13
C VAL A 204 -4.38 14.94 4.68
N GLY A 205 -5.21 15.22 5.68
CA GLY A 205 -5.12 16.39 6.54
C GLY A 205 -4.75 15.99 7.97
N VAL A 206 -4.40 16.99 8.78
CA VAL A 206 -4.23 16.89 10.22
C VAL A 206 -5.24 17.82 10.86
N THR A 207 -6.02 17.32 11.81
CA THR A 207 -6.97 18.12 12.58
C THR A 207 -6.58 18.16 14.05
N GLU A 208 -6.79 19.30 14.68
CA GLU A 208 -6.63 19.49 16.11
C GLU A 208 -7.98 19.52 16.81
N ARG A 209 -8.09 18.84 17.95
CA ARG A 209 -9.14 18.97 18.95
C ARG A 209 -8.52 19.61 20.20
N PRO A 210 -8.71 20.93 20.41
CA PRO A 210 -8.01 21.66 21.47
C PRO A 210 -8.37 21.13 22.86
N ALA A 211 -7.63 21.58 23.87
CA ALA A 211 -7.98 21.35 25.26
C ALA A 211 -9.38 21.93 25.55
N VAL A 212 -10.16 21.22 26.34
CA VAL A 212 -11.53 21.58 26.73
C VAL A 212 -11.69 21.42 28.24
N PRO A 213 -12.70 22.02 28.89
CA PRO A 213 -12.97 21.74 30.30
C PRO A 213 -13.04 20.22 30.57
N GLY A 214 -12.20 19.72 31.48
CA GLY A 214 -12.08 18.29 31.78
C GLY A 214 -11.03 17.50 30.98
N ARG A 215 -10.39 18.12 29.97
CA ARG A 215 -9.27 17.55 29.20
C ARG A 215 -8.22 18.64 28.93
N ASP A 216 -7.16 18.64 29.73
CA ASP A 216 -6.13 19.69 29.76
C ASP A 216 -5.06 19.59 28.64
N TYR A 217 -5.34 18.82 27.59
CA TYR A 217 -4.43 18.55 26.48
C TYR A 217 -5.17 18.60 25.14
N ALA A 218 -4.46 18.95 24.07
CA ALA A 218 -4.95 18.85 22.71
C ALA A 218 -4.78 17.42 22.17
N VAL A 219 -5.67 17.02 21.25
CA VAL A 219 -5.53 15.80 20.45
C VAL A 219 -5.36 16.21 19.00
N LEU A 220 -4.29 15.77 18.36
CA LEU A 220 -4.11 15.85 16.92
C LEU A 220 -4.38 14.49 16.31
N SER A 221 -4.92 14.49 15.10
CA SER A 221 -5.07 13.26 14.34
C SER A 221 -5.01 13.50 12.85
N THR A 222 -4.59 12.49 12.11
CA THR A 222 -4.80 12.48 10.66
C THR A 222 -6.29 12.35 10.34
N VAL A 223 -6.67 12.88 9.19
CA VAL A 223 -7.92 12.60 8.52
C VAL A 223 -7.60 12.33 7.06
N GLY A 224 -7.92 11.13 6.58
CA GLY A 224 -7.67 10.77 5.20
C GLY A 224 -6.72 9.61 5.01
N MET A 225 -5.93 9.20 6.01
CA MET A 225 -5.13 7.98 5.87
C MET A 225 -6.04 6.77 5.66
N SER A 226 -7.16 6.71 6.39
CA SER A 226 -8.14 5.63 6.28
C SER A 226 -9.02 5.71 5.03
N CYS A 227 -8.89 6.77 4.23
CA CYS A 227 -9.59 6.94 2.95
C CYS A 227 -9.08 5.96 1.89
N GLN A 228 -7.92 5.35 2.11
CA GLN A 228 -7.40 4.24 1.31
C GLN A 228 -6.87 3.14 2.24
N ARG A 229 -6.88 1.90 1.76
CA ARG A 229 -6.26 0.77 2.46
C ARG A 229 -4.73 0.88 2.45
N MET A 230 -4.09 0.44 3.51
CA MET A 230 -2.63 0.36 3.60
C MET A 230 -2.12 -0.88 2.84
N PRO A 231 -0.94 -0.77 2.19
CA PRO A 231 -0.26 -1.89 1.54
C PRO A 231 0.03 -3.08 2.48
N GLN A 232 0.23 -4.26 1.90
CA GLN A 232 0.83 -5.44 2.54
C GLN A 232 0.09 -6.05 3.76
N VAL A 233 -0.95 -5.42 4.31
CA VAL A 233 -1.63 -5.89 5.54
C VAL A 233 -2.09 -7.36 5.42
N GLU A 234 -2.60 -7.74 4.26
CA GLU A 234 -3.11 -9.09 3.98
C GLU A 234 -2.04 -10.19 3.97
N GLN A 235 -0.75 -9.84 3.89
CA GLN A 235 0.33 -10.82 4.01
C GLN A 235 0.65 -11.18 5.46
N TYR A 236 0.25 -10.34 6.41
CA TYR A 236 0.60 -10.49 7.82
C TYR A 236 -0.62 -10.77 8.70
N ILE A 237 -1.84 -10.50 8.24
CA ILE A 237 -3.06 -10.51 9.05
C ILE A 237 -4.20 -11.25 8.32
N ASP A 238 -4.75 -12.28 8.96
CA ASP A 238 -5.86 -13.10 8.42
C ASP A 238 -7.17 -12.32 8.21
N ARG A 239 -7.38 -11.24 8.96
CA ARG A 239 -8.55 -10.34 8.84
C ARG A 239 -8.15 -8.92 8.43
N PRO A 240 -7.70 -8.72 7.19
CA PRO A 240 -7.17 -7.43 6.76
C PRO A 240 -8.21 -6.30 6.82
N ASP A 241 -9.51 -6.59 6.73
CA ASP A 241 -10.61 -5.62 6.89
C ASP A 241 -10.62 -4.89 8.25
N ALA A 242 -10.03 -5.51 9.28
CA ALA A 242 -9.93 -4.90 10.61
C ALA A 242 -8.66 -4.05 10.82
N TYR A 243 -7.72 -4.07 9.87
CA TYR A 243 -6.39 -3.46 10.02
C TYR A 243 -5.93 -2.64 8.80
N ALA A 244 -6.61 -2.75 7.66
CA ALA A 244 -6.22 -2.10 6.43
C ALA A 244 -6.41 -0.58 6.46
N ARG A 245 -7.25 -0.04 7.35
CA ARG A 245 -7.52 1.40 7.44
C ARG A 245 -7.07 1.94 8.79
N VAL A 246 -6.18 2.93 8.75
CA VAL A 246 -5.63 3.55 9.96
C VAL A 246 -5.76 5.06 9.88
N GLU A 247 -5.98 5.68 11.04
CA GLU A 247 -5.64 7.08 11.30
C GLU A 247 -4.63 7.12 12.46
N LEU A 248 -3.76 8.13 12.45
CA LEU A 248 -2.79 8.37 13.51
C LEU A 248 -3.34 9.43 14.47
N ALA A 249 -3.01 9.33 15.76
CA ALA A 249 -3.39 10.29 16.78
C ALA A 249 -2.22 10.64 17.72
N PHE A 250 -2.22 11.84 18.27
CA PHE A 250 -1.21 12.33 19.22
C PHE A 250 -1.87 13.21 20.28
N ALA A 251 -1.51 13.04 21.55
CA ALA A 251 -2.01 13.86 22.64
C ALA A 251 -0.88 14.74 23.21
N THR A 252 -1.10 16.06 23.30
CA THR A 252 -0.06 16.98 23.77
C THR A 252 -0.57 18.13 24.65
N ARG A 253 0.24 18.51 25.64
CA ARG A 253 0.13 19.77 26.40
C ARG A 253 1.02 20.87 25.84
N GLY A 254 1.95 20.54 24.94
CA GLY A 254 2.82 21.48 24.22
C GLY A 254 2.12 22.17 23.05
N ASP A 255 2.89 22.80 22.15
CA ASP A 255 2.35 23.41 20.93
C ASP A 255 1.93 22.30 19.93
N PRO A 256 0.65 22.21 19.54
CA PRO A 256 0.19 21.26 18.54
C PRO A 256 0.93 21.36 17.20
N ARG A 257 1.50 22.52 16.86
CA ARG A 257 2.28 22.70 15.62
C ARG A 257 3.54 21.84 15.57
N ASP A 258 4.14 21.53 16.72
CA ASP A 258 5.31 20.67 16.80
C ASP A 258 4.90 19.21 16.56
N ALA A 259 3.81 18.77 17.19
CA ALA A 259 3.22 17.45 16.97
C ALA A 259 2.73 17.25 15.52
N ALA A 260 2.21 18.32 14.88
CA ALA A 260 1.76 18.28 13.48
C ALA A 260 2.87 17.80 12.52
N ARG A 261 4.14 18.07 12.83
CA ARG A 261 5.29 17.65 12.01
C ARG A 261 5.49 16.13 11.99
N LEU A 262 5.07 15.41 13.02
CA LEU A 262 5.13 13.94 13.05
C LEU A 262 4.27 13.34 11.92
N PHE A 263 3.10 13.95 11.68
CA PHE A 263 2.15 13.48 10.68
C PHE A 263 2.59 13.80 9.25
N LEU A 264 3.31 14.92 9.01
CA LEU A 264 3.85 15.25 7.67
C LEU A 264 4.65 14.09 7.08
N TRP A 265 5.40 13.39 7.93
CA TRP A 265 6.16 12.21 7.51
C TRP A 265 5.32 10.93 7.54
N LEU A 266 4.76 10.59 8.70
CA LEU A 266 4.11 9.28 8.90
C LEU A 266 2.84 9.09 8.08
N ALA A 267 2.12 10.17 7.77
CA ALA A 267 0.82 10.08 7.10
C ALA A 267 0.87 9.52 5.69
N ARG A 268 2.04 9.55 5.04
CA ARG A 268 2.22 9.11 3.65
C ARG A 268 3.20 7.95 3.52
N TYR A 269 3.95 7.69 4.57
CA TYR A 269 4.96 6.65 4.64
C TYR A 269 4.46 5.27 4.19
N PRO A 270 3.26 4.78 4.60
CA PRO A 270 2.79 3.44 4.22
C PRO A 270 2.77 3.22 2.71
N TRP A 271 2.20 4.16 1.96
CA TRP A 271 2.06 4.04 0.51
C TRP A 271 3.36 4.34 -0.24
N ARG A 272 4.19 5.28 0.25
CA ARG A 272 5.50 5.59 -0.35
C ARG A 272 6.49 4.44 -0.21
N SER A 273 6.45 3.74 0.93
CA SER A 273 7.37 2.65 1.25
C SER A 273 6.77 1.26 1.09
N VAL A 274 5.53 1.15 0.62
CA VAL A 274 4.79 -0.10 0.42
C VAL A 274 4.83 -0.95 1.70
N THR A 275 4.25 -0.40 2.77
CA THR A 275 4.23 -0.98 4.10
C THR A 275 2.95 -0.58 4.84
N TRP A 276 2.78 -1.04 6.08
CA TRP A 276 1.63 -0.71 6.92
C TRP A 276 2.03 -0.35 8.35
N LEU A 277 1.16 0.39 9.02
CA LEU A 277 1.32 0.78 10.42
C LEU A 277 0.33 0.01 11.29
N GLY A 278 0.84 -0.55 12.38
CA GLY A 278 0.08 -1.43 13.26
C GLY A 278 0.31 -1.11 14.73
N HIS A 279 -0.54 -1.69 15.58
CA HIS A 279 -0.29 -1.71 17.01
C HIS A 279 1.06 -2.38 17.29
N GLY A 280 1.89 -1.76 18.14
CA GLY A 280 3.21 -2.26 18.48
C GLY A 280 4.31 -1.86 17.50
N HIS A 281 3.97 -1.30 16.32
CA HIS A 281 4.99 -0.83 15.38
C HIS A 281 5.71 0.40 15.94
N THR A 282 6.99 0.50 15.61
CA THR A 282 7.82 1.65 15.97
C THR A 282 8.30 2.37 14.72
N ALA A 283 8.51 3.68 14.86
CA ALA A 283 9.06 4.51 13.79
C ALA A 283 10.13 5.44 14.36
N ARG A 284 11.39 5.24 13.96
CA ARG A 284 12.50 6.11 14.35
C ARG A 284 12.48 7.40 13.52
N TRP A 285 12.75 8.52 14.19
CA TRP A 285 12.84 9.82 13.56
C TRP A 285 14.23 10.06 12.99
N TYR A 286 14.31 10.14 11.67
CA TYR A 286 15.54 10.51 10.94
C TYR A 286 15.37 11.79 10.12
N HIS A 287 14.22 12.46 10.24
CA HIS A 287 13.75 13.41 9.23
C HIS A 287 14.35 14.82 9.36
N ASP A 288 14.89 15.18 10.52
CA ASP A 288 15.42 16.51 10.78
C ASP A 288 16.71 16.47 11.62
N ARG A 289 17.71 17.27 11.23
CA ARG A 289 18.93 17.50 12.01
C ARG A 289 18.64 18.27 13.30
N ALA A 290 17.53 19.01 13.38
CA ALA A 290 17.07 19.67 14.58
C ALA A 290 16.54 18.69 15.66
N GLY A 291 16.42 17.40 15.33
CA GLY A 291 15.96 16.36 16.25
C GLY A 291 14.46 16.09 16.16
N PHE A 292 13.96 15.31 17.11
CA PHE A 292 12.54 14.94 17.18
C PHE A 292 11.66 16.18 17.42
N PRO A 293 10.49 16.31 16.75
CA PRO A 293 9.71 17.56 16.76
C PRO A 293 9.20 17.98 18.14
N VAL A 294 8.89 17.01 19.00
CA VAL A 294 8.34 17.27 20.34
C VAL A 294 9.48 17.25 21.38
N PRO A 295 9.58 18.25 22.26
CA PRO A 295 10.59 18.28 23.31
C PRO A 295 10.53 17.05 24.22
N GLY A 296 11.67 16.62 24.76
CA GLY A 296 11.74 15.51 25.72
C GLY A 296 12.82 14.46 25.46
N GLY A 297 13.75 14.71 24.53
CA GLY A 297 14.83 13.77 24.23
C GLY A 297 14.37 12.49 23.54
N TYR A 298 13.21 12.56 22.86
CA TYR A 298 12.67 11.47 22.07
C TYR A 298 13.42 11.32 20.75
N SER A 299 13.37 10.11 20.20
CA SER A 299 14.00 9.77 18.92
C SER A 299 13.06 9.00 17.99
N GLY A 300 11.82 8.76 18.40
CA GLY A 300 10.83 8.04 17.59
C GLY A 300 9.49 7.92 18.30
N VAL A 301 8.63 7.07 17.73
CA VAL A 301 7.30 6.77 18.27
C VAL A 301 7.06 5.27 18.35
N LEU A 302 6.29 4.85 19.35
CA LEU A 302 5.61 3.56 19.42
C LEU A 302 4.11 3.78 19.15
N MET A 303 3.53 2.95 18.28
CA MET A 303 2.14 3.06 17.84
C MET A 303 1.25 2.14 18.67
N LEU A 304 0.32 2.70 19.45
CA LEU A 304 -0.54 1.93 20.35
C LEU A 304 -2.03 2.16 20.07
N THR A 305 -2.85 1.21 20.52
CA THR A 305 -4.32 1.30 20.46
C THR A 305 -4.88 1.04 21.85
N GLY A 306 -6.12 1.44 22.12
CA GLY A 306 -6.79 1.09 23.38
C GLY A 306 -6.19 1.78 24.61
N LEU A 307 -5.67 2.99 24.46
CA LEU A 307 -5.18 3.81 25.58
C LEU A 307 -6.39 4.36 26.36
N GLY A 308 -6.99 3.55 27.24
CA GLY A 308 -8.28 3.83 27.90
C GLY A 308 -8.37 5.07 28.81
N HIS A 309 -7.30 5.87 28.91
CA HIS A 309 -7.29 7.18 29.58
C HIS A 309 -7.35 8.36 28.58
N LEU A 310 -7.28 8.09 27.28
CA LEU A 310 -7.47 9.05 26.20
C LEU A 310 -8.87 8.87 25.60
N PRO A 311 -9.40 9.86 24.86
CA PRO A 311 -10.64 9.71 24.11
C PRO A 311 -10.55 8.49 23.18
N ASP A 312 -11.66 7.78 22.99
CA ASP A 312 -11.73 6.65 22.08
C ASP A 312 -12.42 7.05 20.77
N PRO A 313 -11.67 7.32 19.69
CA PRO A 313 -12.23 7.59 18.38
C PRO A 313 -12.66 6.32 17.62
N SER A 314 -12.72 5.15 18.25
CA SER A 314 -13.17 3.91 17.60
C SER A 314 -14.61 4.00 17.05
N GLY A 315 -14.98 3.04 16.20
CA GLY A 315 -16.32 2.96 15.60
C GLY A 315 -16.46 3.61 14.21
N LEU A 316 -15.43 4.29 13.72
CA LEU A 316 -15.38 4.77 12.34
C LEU A 316 -15.22 3.59 11.36
N VAL A 317 -16.04 3.56 10.31
CA VAL A 317 -16.02 2.51 9.27
C VAL A 317 -16.00 3.18 7.91
N PHE A 318 -15.15 2.70 7.00
CA PHE A 318 -15.11 3.20 5.63
C PHE A 318 -14.93 2.06 4.63
N GLY A 319 -15.72 2.05 3.56
CA GLY A 319 -15.68 0.98 2.56
C GLY A 319 -15.99 -0.43 3.12
N GLY A 320 -16.65 -0.52 4.28
CA GLY A 320 -16.90 -1.77 4.99
C GLY A 320 -15.77 -2.21 5.95
N ASP A 321 -14.61 -1.54 5.92
CA ASP A 321 -13.47 -1.83 6.78
C ASP A 321 -13.50 -0.95 8.05
N SER A 322 -13.07 -1.51 9.18
CA SER A 322 -12.96 -0.74 10.43
C SER A 322 -11.73 0.15 10.42
N VAL A 323 -11.88 1.40 10.86
CA VAL A 323 -10.75 2.32 11.00
C VAL A 323 -10.10 2.17 12.37
N ARG A 324 -8.79 1.91 12.38
CA ARG A 324 -7.97 1.79 13.59
C ARG A 324 -7.25 3.10 13.87
N TRP A 325 -7.30 3.55 15.12
CA TRP A 325 -6.61 4.76 15.55
C TRP A 325 -5.34 4.38 16.30
N LEU A 326 -4.19 4.70 15.71
CA LEU A 326 -2.88 4.46 16.31
C LEU A 326 -2.41 5.72 17.03
N TRP A 327 -2.36 5.65 18.35
CA TRP A 327 -1.74 6.66 19.19
C TRP A 327 -0.22 6.60 19.07
N LEU A 328 0.36 7.70 18.61
CA LEU A 328 1.80 7.90 18.51
C LEU A 328 2.33 8.28 19.91
N VAL A 329 3.04 7.37 20.56
CA VAL A 329 3.67 7.59 21.86
C VAL A 329 5.16 7.86 21.67
N PRO A 330 5.68 9.06 22.02
CA PRO A 330 7.11 9.34 21.90
C PRO A 330 7.95 8.40 22.75
N VAL A 331 9.06 7.95 22.17
CA VAL A 331 10.03 7.04 22.81
C VAL A 331 11.45 7.53 22.58
N THR A 332 12.30 7.30 23.57
CA THR A 332 13.74 7.58 23.50
C THR A 332 14.48 6.52 22.69
N ASP A 333 15.75 6.76 22.36
CA ASP A 333 16.57 5.76 21.66
C ASP A 333 16.76 4.46 22.45
N ALA A 334 16.92 4.55 23.77
CA ALA A 334 17.03 3.38 24.64
C ALA A 334 15.75 2.52 24.61
N GLU A 335 14.59 3.18 24.51
CA GLU A 335 13.28 2.52 24.46
C GLU A 335 13.03 1.87 23.12
N LEU A 336 13.41 2.52 22.01
CA LEU A 336 13.42 1.89 20.69
C LEU A 336 14.27 0.63 20.67
N GLY A 337 15.45 0.64 21.33
CA GLY A 337 16.27 -0.55 21.49
C GLY A 337 15.61 -1.66 22.30
N THR A 338 14.76 -1.30 23.28
CA THR A 338 14.03 -2.26 24.12
C THR A 338 12.83 -2.88 23.39
N ALA A 339 12.19 -2.15 22.46
CA ALA A 339 10.99 -2.61 21.74
C ALA A 339 11.20 -3.92 20.97
N GLY A 340 12.44 -4.20 20.51
CA GLY A 340 12.79 -5.46 19.84
C GLY A 340 12.83 -6.68 20.77
N HIS A 341 12.79 -6.49 22.09
CA HIS A 341 12.95 -7.53 23.11
C HIS A 341 11.78 -7.62 24.11
N ASP A 342 11.17 -6.49 24.48
CA ASP A 342 10.10 -6.39 25.48
C ASP A 342 9.08 -5.32 25.04
N LEU A 343 8.32 -5.62 23.99
CA LEU A 343 7.32 -4.70 23.44
C LEU A 343 6.17 -4.44 24.41
N ASP A 344 5.63 -5.49 25.04
CA ASP A 344 4.49 -5.37 25.95
C ASP A 344 4.85 -4.59 27.22
N GLY A 345 6.01 -4.89 27.81
CA GLY A 345 6.51 -4.15 28.97
C GLY A 345 6.83 -2.71 28.62
N LEU A 346 7.39 -2.44 27.44
CA LEU A 346 7.57 -1.06 26.96
C LEU A 346 6.23 -0.36 26.78
N ALA A 347 5.28 -0.95 26.05
CA ALA A 347 3.96 -0.39 25.77
C ALA A 347 3.24 -0.01 27.07
N TRP A 348 3.26 -0.90 28.07
CA TRP A 348 2.69 -0.63 29.39
C TRP A 348 3.33 0.58 30.08
N ARG A 349 4.66 0.71 30.01
CA ARG A 349 5.40 1.84 30.62
C ARG A 349 5.12 3.16 29.91
N VAL A 350 5.15 3.18 28.59
CA VAL A 350 5.08 4.44 27.81
C VAL A 350 3.65 4.91 27.59
N ALA A 351 2.66 4.01 27.57
CA ALA A 351 1.24 4.35 27.48
C ALA A 351 0.79 5.38 28.52
N ARG A 352 1.42 5.40 29.70
CA ARG A 352 1.09 6.34 30.80
C ARG A 352 1.73 7.73 30.68
N ARG A 353 2.59 7.94 29.68
CA ARG A 353 3.32 9.22 29.49
C ARG A 353 2.55 10.23 28.66
N LEU A 354 1.55 9.79 27.90
CA LEU A 354 0.66 10.72 27.24
C LEU A 354 -0.25 11.38 28.28
N PRO A 355 -0.63 12.66 28.09
CA PRO A 355 -0.17 13.59 27.06
C PRO A 355 1.21 14.22 27.36
N VAL A 356 2.01 14.46 26.30
CA VAL A 356 3.36 15.07 26.37
C VAL A 356 3.41 16.57 26.13
#